data_AF-A0A6P0Z0N5-F1
#
_entry.id   AF-A0A6P0Z0N5-F1
#
_cell.length_a   1.000
_cell.length_b   1.000
_cell.length_c   1.000
_cell.angle_alpha   90.00
_cell.angle_beta   90.00
_cell.angle_gamma   90.00
#
_symmetry.space_group_name_H-M   'P 1'
#
loop_
_entity.id
_entity.type
_entity.pdbx_description
1 polymer ?
#
loop_
_entity_poly.entity_id
_entity_poly.type
_entity_poly.pdbx_seq_one_letter_code
_entity_poly.pdbx_strand_id
1 'polypeptide(L)'
;MTNHFPPWHWRSLPLEHRTGSEVFERLFRDQGKIATLLESPYPTPQKQPSLAQYSICAGSPRILQGRPKMWTPSLGKILPFLQRLLSSGAKEQRGKGAKKDNVQPPPSLPFTGGWLGWLGYDLAWEIEQLPRLKWDPLPFPVAFWYEAATFAVLDHFQQTLWLAATNQAQL
;
A
#
# COMPACT_ATOMS: atom_id res chain seq x y z
N MET A 1 13.58 11.24 18.18
CA MET A 1 12.12 11.27 18.40
C MET A 1 11.51 10.11 17.63
N THR A 2 10.91 9.14 18.29
CA THR A 2 10.32 7.95 17.68
C THR A 2 8.98 8.32 17.04
N ASN A 3 8.92 8.32 15.70
CA ASN A 3 7.69 8.63 14.96
C ASN A 3 6.67 7.51 15.16
N HIS A 4 5.89 7.58 16.24
CA HIS A 4 4.84 6.61 16.49
C HIS A 4 3.71 6.82 15.48
N PHE A 5 3.60 5.90 14.53
CA PHE A 5 2.41 5.84 13.69
C PHE A 5 1.19 5.46 14.53
N PRO A 6 0.07 6.19 14.40
CA PRO A 6 -1.22 5.73 14.88
C PRO A 6 -1.51 4.32 14.33
N PRO A 7 -2.00 3.40 15.18
CA PRO A 7 -2.38 2.06 14.73
C PRO A 7 -3.53 2.14 13.72
N TRP A 8 -3.66 1.11 12.90
CA TRP A 8 -4.81 0.96 12.02
C TRP A 8 -6.07 0.66 12.82
N HIS A 9 -7.15 1.38 12.51
CA HIS A 9 -8.50 0.97 12.83
C HIS A 9 -8.99 0.09 11.67
N TRP A 10 -9.72 -0.98 12.00
CA TRP A 10 -10.19 -1.96 11.02
C TRP A 10 -11.71 -2.14 11.12
N ARG A 11 -12.34 -2.37 9.96
CA ARG A 11 -13.75 -2.74 9.83
C ARG A 11 -13.90 -3.73 8.68
N SER A 12 -14.80 -4.69 8.81
CA SER A 12 -15.21 -5.56 7.70
C SER A 12 -16.65 -5.25 7.30
N LEU A 13 -16.94 -5.40 6.00
CA LEU A 13 -18.25 -5.29 5.39
C LEU A 13 -18.43 -6.42 4.36
N PRO A 14 -19.67 -6.83 4.04
CA PRO A 14 -19.91 -7.67 2.87
C PRO A 14 -19.41 -6.99 1.60
N LEU A 15 -18.76 -7.76 0.72
CA LEU A 15 -18.27 -7.25 -0.57
C LEU A 15 -19.39 -7.15 -1.61
N GLU A 16 -20.45 -7.96 -1.47
CA GLU A 16 -21.61 -7.96 -2.36
C GLU A 16 -21.24 -8.10 -3.85
N HIS A 17 -20.25 -8.94 -4.17
CA HIS A 17 -19.75 -9.17 -5.53
C HIS A 17 -19.16 -7.95 -6.25
N ARG A 18 -18.89 -6.86 -5.53
CA ARG A 18 -18.25 -5.67 -6.09
C ARG A 18 -16.80 -5.94 -6.47
N THR A 19 -16.39 -5.39 -7.60
CA THR A 19 -15.02 -5.44 -8.13
C THR A 19 -14.10 -4.48 -7.38
N GLY A 20 -12.78 -4.63 -7.56
CA GLY A 20 -11.80 -3.69 -7.06
C GLY A 20 -12.00 -2.30 -7.67
N SER A 21 -12.29 -2.24 -8.97
CA SER A 21 -12.60 -1.01 -9.69
C SER A 21 -13.83 -0.27 -9.13
N GLU A 22 -14.93 -0.95 -8.83
CA GLU A 22 -16.13 -0.33 -8.24
C GLU A 22 -15.87 0.23 -6.84
N VAL A 23 -15.15 -0.53 -6.00
CA VAL A 23 -14.75 -0.06 -4.66
C VAL A 23 -13.78 1.12 -4.78
N PHE A 24 -12.81 1.05 -5.69
CA PHE A 24 -11.83 2.10 -5.94
C PHE A 24 -12.49 3.41 -6.37
N GLU A 25 -13.39 3.32 -7.35
CA GLU A 25 -14.15 4.46 -7.85
C GLU A 25 -14.95 5.13 -6.73
N ARG A 26 -15.60 4.33 -5.87
CA ARG A 26 -16.50 4.87 -4.86
C ARG A 26 -15.78 5.45 -3.64
N LEU A 27 -14.62 4.89 -3.28
CA LEU A 27 -13.93 5.22 -2.03
C LEU A 27 -12.66 6.03 -2.22
N PHE A 28 -11.92 5.88 -3.31
CA PHE A 28 -10.53 6.38 -3.39
C PHE A 28 -10.26 7.32 -4.57
N ARG A 29 -11.02 7.22 -5.67
CA ARG A 29 -10.82 8.00 -6.90
C ARG A 29 -10.69 9.51 -6.66
N ASP A 30 -11.55 10.07 -5.82
CA ASP A 30 -11.62 11.53 -5.59
C ASP A 30 -10.95 11.97 -4.26
N GLN A 31 -10.23 11.08 -3.58
CA GLN A 31 -9.63 11.38 -2.26
C GLN A 31 -8.27 12.11 -2.34
N GLY A 32 -7.77 12.42 -3.54
CA GLY A 32 -6.57 13.25 -3.72
C GLY A 32 -5.82 12.97 -5.02
N LYS A 33 -4.56 13.40 -5.07
CA LYS A 33 -3.71 13.29 -6.28
C LYS A 33 -3.10 11.91 -6.48
N ILE A 34 -3.08 11.09 -5.43
CA ILE A 34 -2.46 9.77 -5.42
C ILE A 34 -3.48 8.82 -4.81
N ALA A 35 -3.76 7.76 -5.54
CA ALA A 35 -4.53 6.61 -5.11
C ALA A 35 -4.01 5.39 -5.87
N THR A 36 -4.26 4.19 -5.36
CA THR A 36 -3.77 2.94 -5.98
C THR A 36 -4.86 1.90 -6.00
N LEU A 37 -4.97 1.21 -7.13
CA LEU A 37 -5.71 -0.04 -7.29
C LEU A 37 -4.73 -1.12 -7.76
N LEU A 38 -4.59 -2.18 -6.99
CA LEU A 38 -3.97 -3.45 -7.39
C LEU A 38 -5.10 -4.47 -7.50
N GLU A 39 -5.56 -4.74 -8.72
CA GLU A 39 -6.70 -5.60 -8.96
C GLU A 39 -6.26 -6.99 -9.40
N SER A 40 -6.86 -8.01 -8.78
CA SER A 40 -6.84 -9.37 -9.30
C SER A 40 -8.01 -9.58 -10.26
N PRO A 41 -7.86 -10.38 -11.33
CA PRO A 41 -8.95 -10.62 -12.28
C PRO A 41 -10.24 -11.08 -11.58
N TYR A 42 -11.37 -10.47 -11.98
CA TYR A 42 -12.70 -10.83 -11.50
C TYR A 42 -13.66 -11.00 -12.70
N PRO A 43 -14.50 -12.06 -12.75
CA PRO A 43 -14.61 -13.16 -11.79
C PRO A 43 -13.32 -13.97 -11.65
N THR A 44 -13.07 -14.56 -10.47
CA THR A 44 -11.84 -15.31 -10.22
C THR A 44 -11.67 -16.44 -11.27
N PRO A 45 -10.52 -16.51 -11.95
CA PRO A 45 -10.23 -17.58 -12.91
C PRO A 45 -10.30 -18.96 -12.27
N GLN A 46 -10.76 -19.96 -13.04
CA GLN A 46 -10.76 -21.37 -12.58
C GLN A 46 -9.33 -21.93 -12.41
N LYS A 47 -8.37 -21.44 -13.21
CA LYS A 47 -6.96 -21.84 -13.11
C LYS A 47 -6.24 -20.94 -12.10
N GLN A 48 -5.60 -21.55 -11.10
CA GLN A 48 -4.87 -20.87 -10.03
C GLN A 48 -5.71 -19.78 -9.32
N PRO A 49 -6.90 -20.14 -8.80
CA PRO A 49 -7.85 -19.16 -8.29
C PRO A 49 -7.28 -18.38 -7.08
N SER A 50 -6.35 -18.98 -6.32
CA SER A 50 -5.68 -18.33 -5.18
C SER A 50 -4.84 -17.11 -5.57
N LEU A 51 -4.31 -17.07 -6.81
CA LEU A 51 -3.54 -15.92 -7.29
C LEU A 51 -4.42 -14.70 -7.60
N ALA A 52 -5.74 -14.90 -7.70
CA ALA A 52 -6.70 -13.85 -8.01
C ALA A 52 -7.65 -13.57 -6.82
N GLN A 53 -7.29 -14.00 -5.61
CA GLN A 53 -8.17 -13.91 -4.45
C GLN A 53 -8.38 -12.46 -3.98
N TYR A 54 -7.35 -11.62 -4.04
CA TYR A 54 -7.38 -10.32 -3.39
C TYR A 54 -7.22 -9.16 -4.36
N SER A 55 -7.96 -8.08 -4.11
CA SER A 55 -7.68 -6.77 -4.69
C SER A 55 -7.41 -5.76 -3.58
N ILE A 56 -6.54 -4.79 -3.83
CA ILE A 56 -6.12 -3.79 -2.85
C ILE A 56 -6.41 -2.41 -3.43
N CYS A 57 -7.14 -1.60 -2.67
CA CYS A 57 -7.34 -0.18 -2.97
C CYS A 57 -6.67 0.65 -1.88
N ALA A 58 -6.06 1.77 -2.23
CA ALA A 58 -5.45 2.67 -1.28
C ALA A 58 -5.66 4.13 -1.67
N GLY A 59 -5.94 4.97 -0.67
CA GLY A 59 -6.17 6.39 -0.84
C GLY A 59 -4.90 7.23 -0.76
N SER A 60 -5.09 8.52 -0.47
CA SER A 60 -4.01 9.49 -0.38
C SER A 60 -2.92 9.12 0.64
N PRO A 61 -1.68 9.61 0.45
CA PRO A 61 -0.61 9.45 1.43
C PRO A 61 -1.00 9.96 2.81
N ARG A 62 -0.59 9.22 3.83
CA ARG A 62 -0.69 9.62 5.22
C ARG A 62 0.07 10.92 5.43
N ILE A 63 -0.55 11.87 6.11
CA ILE A 63 0.12 13.10 6.55
C ILE A 63 0.60 12.93 7.99
N LEU A 64 1.90 13.09 8.21
CA LEU A 64 2.51 13.11 9.54
C LEU A 64 3.28 14.41 9.71
N GLN A 65 2.96 15.18 10.75
CA GLN A 65 3.59 16.49 11.01
C GLN A 65 3.55 17.43 9.78
N GLY A 66 2.41 17.47 9.09
CA GLY A 66 2.21 18.30 7.90
C GLY A 66 2.93 17.81 6.63
N ARG A 67 3.59 16.66 6.66
CA ARG A 67 4.30 16.09 5.50
C ARG A 67 3.68 14.77 5.04
N PRO A 68 3.50 14.57 3.72
CA PRO A 68 3.08 13.27 3.20
C PRO A 68 4.16 12.22 3.42
N LYS A 69 3.76 11.02 3.84
CA LYS A 69 4.60 9.82 3.91
C LYS A 69 4.77 9.24 2.51
N MET A 70 5.52 9.96 1.69
CA MET A 70 5.75 9.68 0.27
C MET A 70 7.23 9.93 -0.04
N TRP A 71 7.84 9.08 -0.87
CA TRP A 71 9.27 9.13 -1.14
C TRP A 71 9.58 8.86 -2.61
N THR A 72 10.52 9.62 -3.13
CA THR A 72 11.06 9.49 -4.49
C THR A 72 12.59 9.65 -4.45
N PRO A 73 13.33 8.73 -3.82
CA PRO A 73 14.79 8.85 -3.73
C PRO A 73 15.42 8.87 -5.12
N SER A 74 16.42 9.73 -5.30
CA SER A 74 17.20 9.77 -6.53
C SER A 74 18.01 8.49 -6.72
N LEU A 75 18.33 8.17 -7.97
CA LEU A 75 19.26 7.09 -8.31
C LEU A 75 20.59 7.23 -7.53
N GLY A 76 21.13 6.11 -7.07
CA GLY A 76 22.26 6.01 -6.14
C GLY A 76 21.87 6.14 -4.65
N LYS A 77 20.59 6.36 -4.34
CA LYS A 77 20.06 6.49 -2.97
C LYS A 77 18.84 5.62 -2.70
N ILE A 78 18.31 4.89 -3.68
CA ILE A 78 17.06 4.13 -3.58
C ILE A 78 17.23 2.97 -2.59
N LEU A 79 18.18 2.07 -2.82
CA LEU A 79 18.40 0.90 -1.96
C LEU A 79 18.84 1.28 -0.54
N PRO A 80 19.80 2.21 -0.32
CA PRO A 80 20.14 2.66 1.03
C PRO A 80 18.95 3.30 1.76
N PHE A 81 18.06 3.98 1.04
CA PHE A 81 16.85 4.53 1.63
C PHE A 81 15.90 3.40 2.06
N LEU A 82 15.61 2.46 1.17
CA LEU A 82 14.68 1.36 1.43
C LEU A 82 15.15 0.48 2.60
N GLN A 83 16.45 0.20 2.68
CA GLN A 83 17.04 -0.52 3.82
C GLN A 83 16.81 0.20 5.16
N ARG A 84 17.01 1.52 5.21
CA ARG A 84 16.73 2.31 6.41
C ARG A 84 15.25 2.31 6.76
N LEU A 85 14.38 2.38 5.76
CA LEU A 85 12.94 2.38 5.93
C LEU A 85 12.46 1.04 6.53
N LEU A 86 12.89 -0.09 5.97
CA LEU A 86 12.59 -1.44 6.47
C LEU A 86 13.11 -1.64 7.89
N SER A 87 14.34 -1.19 8.18
CA SER A 87 14.95 -1.28 9.51
C SER A 87 14.21 -0.45 10.56
N SER A 88 13.55 0.63 10.16
CA SER A 88 12.76 1.49 11.04
C SER A 88 11.38 0.90 11.30
N GLY A 89 10.70 0.40 10.26
CA GLY A 89 9.37 -0.22 10.40
C GLY A 89 9.37 -1.50 11.24
N ALA A 90 10.42 -2.32 11.13
CA ALA A 90 10.57 -3.53 11.95
C ALA A 90 10.66 -3.26 13.47
N LYS A 91 11.18 -2.07 13.85
CA LYS A 91 11.26 -1.65 15.26
C LYS A 91 9.91 -1.16 15.79
N GLU A 92 9.07 -0.58 14.93
CA GLU A 92 7.77 -0.02 15.33
C GLU A 92 6.69 -1.10 15.49
N GLN A 93 6.74 -2.20 14.71
CA GLN A 93 5.79 -3.30 14.84
C GLN A 93 5.98 -4.16 16.09
N ARG A 94 7.16 -4.16 16.72
CA ARG A 94 7.44 -4.95 17.95
C ARG A 94 6.88 -4.33 19.23
N GLY A 95 6.24 -3.15 19.18
CA GLY A 95 5.97 -2.32 20.35
C GLY A 95 4.52 -2.14 20.81
N LYS A 96 3.49 -2.75 20.20
CA LYS A 96 2.10 -2.47 20.61
C LYS A 96 1.21 -3.72 20.72
N GLY A 97 0.87 -4.07 21.96
CA GLY A 97 -0.27 -4.92 22.28
C GLY A 97 -1.57 -4.21 21.88
N ALA A 98 -2.43 -4.93 21.17
CA ALA A 98 -3.72 -4.42 20.72
C ALA A 98 -4.66 -4.17 21.91
N LYS A 99 -5.36 -3.02 21.90
CA LYS A 99 -6.55 -2.81 22.74
C LYS A 99 -7.65 -3.78 22.29
N LYS A 100 -8.34 -4.39 23.25
CA LYS A 100 -9.26 -5.53 23.11
C LYS A 100 -10.51 -5.33 22.22
N ASP A 101 -10.84 -4.09 21.86
CA ASP A 101 -12.17 -3.78 21.28
C ASP A 101 -12.16 -3.47 19.77
N ASN A 102 -11.01 -3.56 19.08
CA ASN A 102 -10.95 -3.39 17.63
C ASN A 102 -11.00 -4.75 16.91
N VAL A 103 -11.90 -4.88 15.93
CA VAL A 103 -11.87 -5.98 14.95
C VAL A 103 -10.43 -6.11 14.42
N GLN A 104 -9.86 -7.29 14.51
CA GLN A 104 -8.54 -7.56 13.97
C GLN A 104 -8.67 -8.14 12.57
N PRO A 105 -7.85 -7.70 11.60
CA PRO A 105 -7.77 -8.36 10.31
C PRO A 105 -7.34 -9.83 10.51
N PRO A 106 -7.81 -10.77 9.68
CA PRO A 106 -7.33 -12.14 9.75
C PRO A 106 -5.84 -12.16 9.40
N PRO A 107 -5.02 -13.03 10.04
CA PRO A 107 -3.59 -13.13 9.77
C PRO A 107 -3.23 -13.45 8.31
N SER A 108 -4.19 -13.98 7.55
CA SER A 108 -4.06 -14.35 6.15
C SER A 108 -4.21 -13.18 5.16
N LEU A 109 -4.60 -11.97 5.61
CA LEU A 109 -4.69 -10.83 4.70
C LEU A 109 -3.30 -10.51 4.10
N PRO A 110 -3.18 -10.38 2.77
CA PRO A 110 -1.88 -10.17 2.13
C PRO A 110 -1.30 -8.78 2.39
N PHE A 111 -2.13 -7.84 2.82
CA PHE A 111 -1.74 -6.46 3.10
C PHE A 111 -2.47 -5.93 4.34
N THR A 112 -1.70 -5.58 5.37
CA THR A 112 -2.20 -5.03 6.63
C THR A 112 -1.61 -3.64 6.92
N GLY A 113 -1.18 -2.95 5.87
CA GLY A 113 -0.45 -1.70 5.90
C GLY A 113 1.00 -1.88 5.48
N GLY A 114 1.62 -0.79 5.02
CA GLY A 114 2.94 -0.80 4.43
C GLY A 114 3.07 0.32 3.40
N TRP A 115 3.97 0.13 2.44
CA TRP A 115 4.21 1.08 1.36
C TRP A 115 3.74 0.51 0.02
N LEU A 116 3.12 1.37 -0.79
CA LEU A 116 2.67 1.05 -2.15
C LEU A 116 3.41 1.95 -3.13
N GLY A 117 3.83 1.40 -4.26
CA GLY A 117 4.61 2.14 -5.25
C GLY A 117 5.33 1.24 -6.24
N TRP A 118 6.43 1.75 -6.82
CA TRP A 118 7.23 1.06 -7.81
C TRP A 118 8.74 1.23 -7.60
N LEU A 119 9.47 0.24 -8.12
CA LEU A 119 10.88 0.29 -8.42
C LEU A 119 11.00 0.15 -9.94
N GLY A 120 11.41 1.23 -10.60
CA GLY A 120 11.57 1.28 -12.04
C GLY A 120 12.80 0.53 -12.52
N TYR A 121 12.84 0.29 -13.83
CA TYR A 121 13.90 -0.48 -14.49
C TYR A 121 15.32 0.05 -14.18
N ASP A 122 15.47 1.37 -14.19
CA ASP A 122 16.75 2.06 -13.98
C ASP A 122 17.34 1.89 -12.57
N LEU A 123 16.59 1.30 -11.63
CA LEU A 123 17.14 0.82 -10.36
C LEU A 123 18.32 -0.13 -10.58
N ALA A 124 18.35 -0.86 -11.70
CA ALA A 124 19.46 -1.75 -12.06
C ALA A 124 20.83 -1.06 -11.99
N TRP A 125 20.92 0.24 -12.26
CA TRP A 125 22.18 1.00 -12.14
C TRP A 125 22.70 1.16 -10.71
N GLU A 126 21.90 0.87 -9.67
CA GLU A 126 22.41 0.82 -8.28
C GLU A 126 23.08 -0.52 -7.94
N ILE A 127 22.82 -1.57 -8.72
CA ILE A 127 23.30 -2.93 -8.45
C ILE A 127 24.29 -3.45 -9.49
N GLU A 128 24.30 -2.86 -10.69
CA GLU A 128 25.14 -3.27 -11.81
C GLU A 128 25.79 -2.07 -12.52
N GLN A 129 26.95 -2.30 -13.13
CA GLN A 129 27.59 -1.33 -14.01
C GLN A 129 27.07 -1.51 -15.43
N LEU A 130 26.18 -0.61 -15.87
CA LEU A 130 25.59 -0.66 -17.21
C LEU A 130 25.90 0.62 -17.99
N PRO A 131 26.06 0.56 -19.32
CA PRO A 131 26.32 1.73 -20.14
C PRO A 131 25.09 2.66 -20.23
N ARG A 132 25.31 3.97 -20.32
CA ARG A 132 24.26 4.99 -20.46
C ARG A 132 24.09 5.39 -21.92
N LEU A 133 23.52 4.49 -22.71
CA LEU A 133 23.39 4.66 -24.17
C LEU A 133 22.13 5.43 -24.59
N LYS A 134 21.09 5.43 -23.75
CA LYS A 134 19.80 6.08 -24.02
C LYS A 134 19.54 7.12 -22.95
N TRP A 135 19.10 8.30 -23.39
CA TRP A 135 18.60 9.33 -22.49
C TRP A 135 17.14 9.06 -22.17
N ASP A 136 16.76 9.15 -20.89
CA ASP A 136 15.36 9.11 -20.45
C ASP A 136 14.81 10.54 -20.32
N PRO A 137 13.91 10.97 -21.21
CA PRO A 137 13.31 12.30 -21.14
C PRO A 137 12.13 12.38 -20.17
N LEU A 138 11.67 11.24 -19.62
CA LEU A 138 10.44 11.22 -18.83
C LEU A 138 10.64 11.87 -17.45
N PRO A 139 9.68 12.67 -16.97
CA PRO A 139 9.79 13.35 -15.68
C PRO A 139 9.46 12.44 -14.49
N PHE A 140 9.47 11.12 -14.68
CA PHE A 140 9.08 10.17 -13.65
C PHE A 140 10.27 9.76 -12.78
N PRO A 141 10.10 9.64 -11.46
CA PRO A 141 11.17 9.14 -10.61
C PRO A 141 11.38 7.65 -10.86
N VAL A 142 12.64 7.22 -10.83
CA VAL A 142 13.02 5.80 -10.93
C VAL A 142 12.33 4.97 -9.85
N ALA A 143 12.15 5.54 -8.65
CA ALA A 143 11.42 4.87 -7.58
C ALA A 143 10.45 5.82 -6.90
N PHE A 144 9.32 5.28 -6.50
CA PHE A 144 8.28 5.96 -5.75
C PHE A 144 7.61 4.99 -4.81
N TRP A 145 7.29 5.42 -3.60
CA TRP A 145 6.31 4.73 -2.77
C TRP A 145 5.71 5.69 -1.75
N TYR A 146 4.56 5.31 -1.21
CA TYR A 146 3.88 6.04 -0.17
C TYR A 146 3.20 5.11 0.83
N GLU A 147 2.98 5.60 2.04
CA GLU A 147 2.12 4.97 3.04
C GLU A 147 0.74 5.61 2.96
N ALA A 148 -0.31 4.82 2.69
CA ALA A 148 -1.67 5.35 2.56
C ALA A 148 -2.24 5.82 3.92
N ALA A 149 -3.20 6.75 3.90
CA ALA A 149 -3.97 7.13 5.10
C ALA A 149 -5.13 6.17 5.39
N THR A 150 -5.66 5.58 4.31
CA THR A 150 -6.77 4.63 4.27
C THR A 150 -6.51 3.62 3.15
N PHE A 151 -6.93 2.37 3.36
CA PHE A 151 -6.88 1.34 2.32
C PHE A 151 -8.00 0.32 2.53
N ALA A 152 -8.26 -0.45 1.48
CA ALA A 152 -9.19 -1.55 1.47
C ALA A 152 -8.54 -2.81 0.88
N VAL A 153 -8.87 -3.97 1.44
CA VAL A 153 -8.54 -5.28 0.87
C VAL A 153 -9.82 -6.04 0.62
N LEU A 154 -10.07 -6.38 -0.63
CA LEU A 154 -11.20 -7.17 -1.06
C LEU A 154 -10.77 -8.63 -1.04
N ASP A 155 -11.46 -9.47 -0.28
CA ASP A 155 -11.36 -10.93 -0.38
C ASP A 155 -12.50 -11.44 -1.24
N HIS A 156 -12.18 -11.77 -2.50
CA HIS A 156 -13.17 -12.25 -3.48
C HIS A 156 -13.71 -13.64 -3.14
N PHE A 157 -13.00 -14.43 -2.34
CA PHE A 157 -13.46 -15.77 -1.96
C PHE A 157 -14.41 -15.70 -0.79
N GLN A 158 -14.04 -14.94 0.24
CA GLN A 158 -14.87 -14.77 1.43
C GLN A 158 -15.96 -13.72 1.23
N GLN A 159 -16.00 -13.04 0.07
CA GLN A 159 -16.92 -11.95 -0.22
C GLN A 159 -16.94 -10.90 0.89
N THR A 160 -15.73 -10.53 1.35
CA THR A 160 -15.53 -9.61 2.47
C THR A 160 -14.65 -8.44 2.02
N LEU A 161 -15.12 -7.23 2.31
CA LEU A 161 -14.38 -5.99 2.17
C LEU A 161 -13.77 -5.62 3.53
N TRP A 162 -12.45 -5.61 3.61
CA TRP A 162 -11.72 -5.14 4.78
C TRP A 162 -11.28 -3.69 4.57
N LEU A 163 -11.67 -2.80 5.48
CA LEU A 163 -11.31 -1.39 5.48
C LEU A 163 -10.34 -1.11 6.62
N ALA A 164 -9.30 -0.32 6.33
CA ALA A 164 -8.33 0.14 7.31
C ALA A 164 -8.14 1.66 7.20
N ALA A 165 -8.12 2.34 8.34
CA ALA A 165 -7.90 3.78 8.40
C ALA A 165 -7.06 4.18 9.60
N THR A 166 -6.35 5.31 9.47
CA THR A 166 -5.57 5.90 10.56
C THR A 166 -6.42 6.74 11.52
N ASN A 167 -7.67 7.04 11.14
CA ASN A 167 -8.69 7.69 11.97
C ASN A 167 -10.00 6.89 11.90
N GLN A 168 -10.55 6.52 13.05
CA GLN A 168 -11.79 5.75 13.16
C GLN A 168 -13.00 6.41 12.49
N ALA A 169 -13.04 7.75 12.43
CA ALA A 169 -14.14 8.48 11.77
C ALA A 169 -14.19 8.28 10.24
N GLN A 170 -13.15 7.68 9.66
CA GLN A 170 -13.06 7.38 8.23
C GLN A 170 -13.56 5.97 7.87
N LEU A 171 -14.05 5.19 8.85
CA LEU A 171 -14.55 3.81 8.68
C LEU A 171 -16.06 3.71 8.76
#